data_AF-A0A4Y7K3Q4-F1
#
_entry.id   AF-A0A4Y7K3Q4-F1
#
_cell.length_a   1.000
_cell.length_b   1.000
_cell.length_c   1.000
_cell.angle_alpha   90.00
_cell.angle_beta   90.00
_cell.angle_gamma   90.00
#
_symmetry.space_group_name_H-M   'P 1'
#
loop_
_entity.id
_entity.type
_entity.pdbx_description
1 polymer ?
#
loop_
_entity_poly.entity_id
_entity_poly.type
_entity_poly.pdbx_seq_one_letter_code
_entity_poly.pdbx_strand_id
1 'polypeptide(L)'
;MAKISKSILVIITCLHLIAFVFAIGAEQRRSTGKVVPDQYDATTFCVYTTDASTVYGLTAFGLLLLSQGILNGVTGCFCFGRGLMDGTA
;
A
#
# COMPACT_ATOMS: atom_id res chain seq x y z
N MET A 1 -8.60 27.35 -5.25
CA MET A 1 -9.17 26.12 -4.66
C MET A 1 -9.63 25.18 -5.76
N ALA A 2 -8.98 24.02 -5.92
CA ALA A 2 -9.46 23.01 -6.85
C ALA A 2 -10.74 22.37 -6.29
N LYS A 3 -11.85 22.48 -7.02
CA LYS A 3 -13.12 21.87 -6.65
C LYS A 3 -12.96 20.35 -6.84
N ILE A 4 -13.06 19.57 -5.76
CA ILE A 4 -12.98 18.11 -5.83
C ILE A 4 -14.10 17.63 -6.75
N SER A 5 -13.73 17.15 -7.94
CA SER A 5 -14.67 16.63 -8.92
C SER A 5 -15.18 15.27 -8.48
N LYS A 6 -16.45 14.96 -8.76
CA LYS A 6 -17.03 13.63 -8.57
C LYS A 6 -16.15 12.54 -9.18
N SER A 7 -15.49 12.84 -10.30
CA SER A 7 -14.55 11.92 -10.96
C SER A 7 -13.33 11.57 -10.10
N ILE A 8 -12.73 12.57 -9.42
CA ILE A 8 -11.56 12.36 -8.55
C ILE A 8 -11.93 11.46 -7.38
N LEU A 9 -13.11 11.70 -6.77
CA LEU A 9 -13.62 10.87 -5.68
C LEU A 9 -13.78 9.41 -6.13
N VAL A 10 -14.41 9.18 -7.29
CA VAL A 10 -14.60 7.83 -7.85
C VAL A 10 -13.25 7.12 -8.07
N ILE A 11 -12.27 7.81 -8.66
CA ILE A 11 -10.93 7.24 -8.91
C ILE A 11 -10.26 6.84 -7.59
N ILE A 12 -10.30 7.71 -6.58
CA ILE A 12 -9.70 7.45 -5.27
C ILE A 12 -10.38 6.26 -4.61
N THR A 13 -11.72 6.19 -4.63
CA THR A 13 -12.46 5.05 -4.07
C THR A 13 -12.08 3.76 -4.78
N CYS A 14 -11.97 3.75 -6.10
CA CYS A 14 -11.51 2.57 -6.85
C CYS A 14 -10.10 2.15 -6.44
N LEU A 15 -9.16 3.10 -6.30
CA LEU A 15 -7.79 2.82 -5.84
C LEU A 15 -7.76 2.14 -4.46
N HIS A 16 -8.60 2.61 -3.53
CA HIS A 16 -8.71 2.03 -2.18
C HIS A 16 -9.27 0.61 -2.22
N LEU A 17 -10.30 0.35 -3.02
CA LEU A 17 -10.87 -1.00 -3.17
C LEU A 17 -9.83 -1.96 -3.74
N ILE A 18 -9.07 -1.53 -4.75
CA ILE A 18 -7.98 -2.34 -5.33
C ILE A 18 -6.91 -2.61 -4.27
N ALA A 19 -6.49 -1.61 -3.51
CA ALA A 19 -5.52 -1.77 -2.42
C ALA A 19 -5.98 -2.80 -1.37
N PHE A 20 -7.27 -2.78 -1.02
CA PHE A 20 -7.84 -3.75 -0.09
C PHE A 20 -7.81 -5.19 -0.64
N VAL A 21 -8.10 -5.38 -1.93
CA VAL A 21 -7.99 -6.69 -2.59
C VAL A 21 -6.55 -7.19 -2.59
N PHE A 22 -5.57 -6.32 -2.88
CA PHE A 22 -4.15 -6.68 -2.80
C PHE A 22 -3.73 -7.06 -1.37
N ALA A 23 -4.25 -6.38 -0.35
CA ALA A 23 -3.98 -6.72 1.05
C ALA A 23 -4.53 -8.12 1.41
N ILE A 24 -5.76 -8.45 0.96
CA ILE A 24 -6.31 -9.81 1.12
C ILE A 24 -5.44 -10.84 0.38
N GLY A 25 -5.01 -10.52 -0.85
CA GLY A 25 -4.13 -11.38 -1.63
C GLY A 25 -2.78 -11.62 -0.95
N ALA A 26 -2.23 -10.62 -0.26
CA ALA A 26 -1.00 -10.74 0.52
C ALA A 26 -1.16 -11.75 1.67
N GLU A 27 -2.27 -11.68 2.41
CA GLU A 27 -2.56 -12.63 3.50
C GLU A 27 -2.85 -14.03 2.99
N GLN A 28 -3.60 -14.18 1.90
CA GLN A 28 -3.86 -15.50 1.30
C GLN A 28 -2.60 -16.17 0.74
N ARG A 29 -1.61 -15.39 0.31
CA ARG A 29 -0.33 -15.88 -0.24
C ARG A 29 0.80 -15.81 0.77
N ARG A 30 0.50 -15.83 2.07
CA ARG A 30 1.50 -15.85 3.13
C ARG A 30 2.49 -17.00 2.92
N SER A 31 3.78 -16.67 2.89
CA SER A 31 4.85 -17.65 2.69
C SER A 31 4.84 -18.69 3.81
N THR A 32 4.76 -19.97 3.44
CA THR A 32 4.90 -21.11 4.34
C THR A 32 6.35 -21.59 4.35
N GLY A 33 6.95 -21.64 5.54
CA GLY A 33 8.28 -22.20 5.75
C GLY A 33 8.20 -23.70 6.00
N LYS A 34 9.00 -24.49 5.27
CA LYS A 34 9.22 -25.91 5.56
C LYS A 34 10.56 -26.08 6.26
N VAL A 35 10.54 -26.69 7.44
CA VAL A 35 11.76 -27.05 8.17
C VAL A 35 12.41 -28.23 7.44
N VAL A 36 13.64 -28.06 6.98
CA VAL A 36 14.44 -29.10 6.32
C VAL A 36 15.72 -29.32 7.14
N PRO A 37 16.08 -30.58 7.44
CA PRO A 37 17.34 -30.87 8.09
C PRO A 37 18.50 -30.59 7.12
N ASP A 38 19.55 -29.94 7.63
CA ASP A 38 20.77 -29.75 6.86
C ASP A 38 21.57 -31.06 6.74
N GLN A 39 22.28 -31.21 5.62
CA GLN A 39 23.04 -32.44 5.34
C GLN A 39 24.44 -32.43 5.97
N TYR A 40 24.95 -31.25 6.35
CA TYR A 40 26.32 -31.09 6.84
C TYR A 40 26.37 -30.76 8.33
N ASP A 41 25.34 -30.12 8.88
CA ASP A 41 25.25 -29.77 10.30
C ASP A 41 24.02 -30.35 11.00
N ALA A 42 24.07 -30.49 12.33
CA ALA A 42 22.92 -30.85 13.17
C ALA A 42 21.88 -29.71 13.30
N THR A 43 21.92 -28.74 12.38
CA THR A 43 21.02 -27.57 12.37
C THR A 43 19.90 -27.78 11.38
N THR A 44 18.75 -27.16 11.65
CA THR A 44 17.60 -27.19 10.75
C THR A 44 17.40 -25.80 10.15
N PHE A 45 17.10 -25.72 8.86
CA PHE A 45 16.84 -24.45 8.18
C PHE A 45 15.41 -24.42 7.61
N CYS A 46 14.83 -23.23 7.57
CA CYS A 46 13.50 -23.02 7.02
C CYS A 46 13.61 -22.61 5.55
N VAL A 47 13.12 -23.47 4.65
CA VAL A 47 12.94 -23.13 3.23
C VAL A 47 11.61 -22.42 3.08
N TYR A 48 11.65 -21.16 2.64
CA TYR A 48 10.46 -20.37 2.32
C TYR A 48 10.06 -20.59 0.86
N THR A 49 8.76 -20.59 0.58
CA THR A 49 8.24 -20.86 -0.77
C THR A 49 8.42 -19.67 -1.71
N THR A 50 7.76 -18.56 -1.46
CA THR A 50 7.70 -17.43 -2.40
C THR A 50 7.38 -16.13 -1.67
N ASP A 51 8.00 -15.02 -2.11
CA ASP A 51 7.81 -13.69 -1.56
C ASP A 51 6.63 -12.92 -2.19
N ALA A 52 5.66 -13.65 -2.74
CA ALA A 52 4.48 -13.08 -3.39
C ALA A 52 3.67 -12.18 -2.45
N SER A 53 3.56 -12.53 -1.16
CA SER A 53 2.88 -11.71 -0.15
C SER A 53 3.51 -10.33 0.01
N THR A 54 4.83 -10.23 -0.10
CA THR A 54 5.57 -8.97 0.04
C THR A 54 5.25 -8.03 -1.12
N VAL A 55 5.23 -8.54 -2.35
CA VAL A 55 4.93 -7.75 -3.55
C VAL A 55 3.49 -7.22 -3.50
N TYR A 56 2.53 -8.05 -3.11
CA TYR A 56 1.13 -7.63 -2.97
C TYR A 56 0.96 -6.59 -1.86
N GLY A 57 1.62 -6.77 -0.71
CA GLY A 57 1.62 -5.78 0.38
C GLY A 57 2.22 -4.44 -0.03
N LEU A 58 3.37 -4.46 -0.72
CA LEU A 58 4.03 -3.25 -1.23
C LEU A 58 3.12 -2.51 -2.23
N THR A 59 2.44 -3.27 -3.10
CA THR A 59 1.51 -2.72 -4.09
C THR A 59 0.30 -2.08 -3.42
N ALA A 60 -0.30 -2.74 -2.42
CA ALA A 60 -1.40 -2.19 -1.63
C ALA A 60 -1.00 -0.87 -0.95
N PHE A 61 0.16 -0.86 -0.29
CA PHE A 61 0.69 0.32 0.37
C PHE A 61 0.95 1.47 -0.63
N GLY A 62 1.54 1.16 -1.79
CA GLY A 62 1.79 2.13 -2.84
C GLY A 62 0.50 2.78 -3.38
N LEU A 63 -0.56 2.00 -3.59
CA LEU A 63 -1.86 2.50 -4.04
C LEU A 63 -2.49 3.48 -3.02
N LEU A 64 -2.36 3.18 -1.71
CA LEU A 64 -2.82 4.07 -0.66
C LEU A 64 -2.03 5.38 -0.64
N LEU A 65 -0.70 5.31 -0.72
CA LEU A 65 0.14 6.51 -0.80
C LEU A 65 -0.16 7.37 -2.03
N LEU A 66 -0.39 6.75 -3.17
CA LEU A 66 -0.79 7.45 -4.39
C LEU A 66 -2.11 8.18 -4.19
N SER A 67 -3.10 7.53 -3.57
CA SER A 67 -4.39 8.15 -3.29
C SER A 67 -4.27 9.36 -2.35
N GLN A 68 -3.43 9.25 -1.31
CA GLN A 68 -3.16 10.34 -0.37
C GLN A 68 -2.38 11.47 -1.05
N GLY A 69 -1.42 11.14 -1.92
CA GLY A 69 -0.66 12.11 -2.71
C GLY A 69 -1.54 12.92 -3.65
N ILE A 70 -2.50 12.27 -4.34
CA ILE A 70 -3.48 12.94 -5.19
C ILE A 70 -4.34 13.90 -4.37
N LEU A 71 -4.85 13.45 -3.21
CA LEU A 71 -5.65 14.30 -2.32
C LEU A 71 -4.88 15.50 -1.81
N ASN A 72 -3.66 15.28 -1.31
CA ASN A 72 -2.78 16.34 -0.82
C ASN A 72 -2.41 17.32 -1.94
N GLY A 73 -2.18 16.83 -3.16
CA GLY A 73 -1.92 17.67 -4.33
C GLY A 73 -3.11 18.53 -4.75
N VAL A 74 -4.32 17.95 -4.78
CA VAL A 74 -5.56 18.69 -5.13
C VAL A 74 -5.92 19.71 -4.05
N THR A 75 -5.75 19.36 -2.78
CA THR A 75 -6.04 20.25 -1.65
C THR A 75 -4.94 21.29 -1.41
N GLY A 76 -3.75 21.12 -2.00
CA GLY A 76 -2.60 21.98 -1.74
C GLY A 76 -2.00 21.79 -0.35
N CYS A 77 -2.38 20.72 0.37
CA CYS A 77 -1.89 20.43 1.71
C CYS A 77 -0.69 19.47 1.63
N PHE A 78 0.47 20.00 1.23
CA PHE A 78 1.73 19.27 1.31
C PHE A 78 2.51 19.80 2.52
N CYS A 79 2.88 18.95 3.48
CA CYS A 79 3.61 19.37 4.70
C CYS A 79 4.95 20.10 4.45
N PHE A 80 5.41 20.17 3.19
CA PHE A 80 6.63 20.88 2.76
C PHE A 80 6.38 22.27 2.13
N GLY A 81 5.14 22.78 2.08
CA GLY A 81 4.87 24.13 1.55
C GLY A 81 3.46 24.61 1.92
N ARG A 82 3.35 25.88 2.35
CA ARG A 82 2.14 26.56 2.89
C ARG A 82 0.82 25.82 2.60
N GLY A 83 0.43 24.94 3.52
CA GLY A 83 -0.88 24.29 3.54
C GLY A 83 -1.99 25.27 3.95
N LEU A 84 -3.23 24.94 3.56
CA LEU A 84 -4.46 25.74 3.68
C LEU A 84 -4.42 26.91 4.69
N MET A 85 -4.15 28.11 4.19
CA MET A 85 -4.67 29.35 4.75
C MET A 85 -5.70 29.88 3.75
N ASP A 86 -6.96 29.50 3.92
CA ASP A 86 -8.07 30.32 3.44
C ASP A 86 -9.03 30.50 4.63
N GLY A 87 -8.54 31.27 5.59
CA GLY A 87 -9.40 31.92 6.57
C GLY A 87 -9.90 33.18 5.91
N THR A 88 -11.11 33.14 5.36
CA THR A 88 -11.89 34.34 5.11
C THR A 88 -11.98 35.14 6.39
N ALA A 89 -11.33 36.30 6.41
CA ALA A 89 -11.74 37.46 7.20
C ALA A 89 -12.75 38.26 6.39
#